data_AF-A0A1H2J9Z2-F1
#
_entry.id   AF-A0A1H2J9Z2-F1
#
_cell.length_a   1.000
_cell.length_b   1.000
_cell.length_c   1.000
_cell.angle_alpha   90.00
_cell.angle_beta   90.00
_cell.angle_gamma   90.00
#
_symmetry.space_group_name_H-M   'P 1'
#
loop_
_entity.id
_entity.type
_entity.pdbx_description
1 polymer ?
#
loop_
_entity_poly.entity_id
_entity_poly.type
_entity_poly.pdbx_seq_one_letter_code
_entity_poly.pdbx_strand_id
1 'polypeptide(L)'
;MSENQKPEYNPVITGFSGNEGPLNISLTDAKKKFGQLPSKYGFVSAKKDGNKNRSDNKSLNLKTGRLIRDLLSDKKKNLKKKVYQFFQEWHRDLKSEFKVDIIPFFNINDPAIVKTILNEDQECLNYFSGLDIKRVLSGSGLIRKDVLNSIRPHLLLEKTSEILTKKIRNGSGKQLQAAKKVLDTLNCYSMSTQIKQFSDDTLSLPKGEAINCFADEISHYLLKFNASHPLSAIHCVAGITGKGIEFEYATRDYSYLELGKITGDCTADKRNFQSDRNIENIFWTVFSWILDKNYQIVKVFFEGEFVMKVHLLPLYVTGPNSYGIYQTGSSLKSDYTFLAIDAVETTFAFRDHQASSAKSHLIKHKDEIFFKTIEFIEKLADDMNIENIYAEKFSNTPWIRDIYGTYPEIFFHVDHLEKIDQLEDVFSLADEISTSMGYGGLEEIFMELQMKNTCLSPGYINKAPGVKSFALVRGDAGHGIPMKRIIGI
;
A
#
# COMPACT_ATOMS: atom_id res chain seq x y z
N MET A 1 -0.37 -41.18 -1.53
CA MET A 1 0.22 -40.76 -2.80
C MET A 1 1.72 -40.80 -2.66
N SER A 2 2.44 -41.41 -3.62
CA SER A 2 3.91 -41.43 -3.63
C SER A 2 4.47 -40.02 -3.86
N GLU A 3 5.65 -39.72 -3.31
CA GLU A 3 6.31 -38.41 -3.44
C GLU A 3 6.57 -37.99 -4.92
N ASN A 4 6.51 -38.94 -5.86
CA ASN A 4 6.75 -38.72 -7.29
C ASN A 4 5.53 -38.25 -8.11
N GLN A 5 4.40 -37.89 -7.48
CA GLN A 5 3.18 -37.42 -8.19
C GLN A 5 2.73 -36.00 -7.77
N LYS A 6 3.60 -35.18 -7.17
CA LYS A 6 3.28 -33.76 -7.00
C LYS A 6 3.48 -33.04 -8.33
N PRO A 7 2.45 -32.41 -8.91
CA PRO A 7 2.63 -31.60 -10.12
C PRO A 7 3.68 -30.51 -9.89
N GLU A 8 4.54 -30.28 -10.88
CA GLU A 8 5.59 -29.26 -10.82
C GLU A 8 4.95 -27.87 -10.64
N TYR A 9 5.41 -27.12 -9.64
CA TYR A 9 4.94 -25.76 -9.38
C TYR A 9 5.43 -24.80 -10.46
N ASN A 10 4.56 -24.48 -11.42
CA ASN A 10 4.85 -23.56 -12.53
C ASN A 10 3.66 -22.62 -12.81
N PRO A 11 3.39 -21.64 -11.92
CA PRO A 11 2.32 -20.65 -12.11
C PRO A 11 2.57 -19.73 -13.33
N VAL A 12 1.52 -19.05 -13.78
CA VAL A 12 1.59 -18.07 -14.87
C VAL A 12 1.87 -16.68 -14.28
N ILE A 13 2.70 -15.90 -14.94
CA ILE A 13 2.94 -14.49 -14.66
C ILE A 13 2.23 -13.67 -15.73
N THR A 14 1.46 -12.68 -15.30
CA THR A 14 0.78 -11.73 -16.19
C THR A 14 1.62 -10.47 -16.36
N GLY A 15 1.72 -10.01 -17.61
CA GLY A 15 2.55 -8.89 -18.05
C GLY A 15 1.92 -8.12 -19.20
N PHE A 16 2.51 -6.99 -19.57
CA PHE A 16 2.15 -6.20 -20.74
C PHE A 16 3.43 -5.78 -21.44
N SER A 17 3.44 -5.85 -22.77
CA SER A 17 4.52 -5.34 -23.61
C SER A 17 3.99 -4.32 -24.59
N GLY A 18 4.75 -3.25 -24.81
CA GLY A 18 4.42 -2.26 -25.83
C GLY A 18 4.35 -2.82 -27.25
N ASN A 19 5.01 -3.97 -27.52
CA ASN A 19 5.01 -4.59 -28.85
C ASN A 19 3.98 -5.71 -29.00
N GLU A 20 3.78 -6.51 -27.96
CA GLU A 20 2.97 -7.74 -28.00
C GLU A 20 1.61 -7.60 -27.31
N GLY A 21 1.38 -6.50 -26.57
CA GLY A 21 0.19 -6.30 -25.75
C GLY A 21 0.21 -7.17 -24.48
N PRO A 22 -0.94 -7.70 -24.03
CA PRO A 22 -1.01 -8.58 -22.86
C PRO A 22 -0.13 -9.82 -22.99
N LEU A 23 0.65 -10.11 -21.96
CA LEU A 23 1.59 -11.23 -21.85
C LEU A 23 1.17 -12.21 -20.76
N ASN A 24 1.33 -13.50 -21.08
CA ASN A 24 1.26 -14.60 -20.12
C ASN A 24 2.50 -15.47 -20.29
N ILE A 25 3.30 -15.62 -19.24
CA ILE A 25 4.53 -16.43 -19.27
C ILE A 25 4.58 -17.37 -18.06
N SER A 26 4.99 -18.62 -18.26
CA SER A 26 5.17 -19.55 -17.14
C SER A 26 6.33 -19.10 -16.24
N LEU A 27 6.27 -19.36 -14.93
CA LEU A 27 7.34 -19.04 -13.99
C LEU A 27 8.68 -19.66 -14.42
N THR A 28 8.66 -20.88 -14.94
CA THR A 28 9.84 -21.57 -15.46
C THR A 28 10.42 -20.85 -16.67
N ASP A 29 9.59 -20.38 -17.61
CA ASP A 29 10.08 -19.67 -18.79
C ASP A 29 10.50 -18.24 -18.47
N ALA A 30 9.81 -17.58 -17.54
CA ALA A 30 10.26 -16.29 -16.99
C ALA A 30 11.64 -16.43 -16.34
N LYS A 31 11.88 -17.51 -15.58
CA LYS A 31 13.19 -17.79 -14.99
C LYS A 31 14.29 -18.02 -16.05
N LYS A 32 13.94 -18.62 -17.20
CA LYS A 32 14.87 -18.79 -18.34
C LYS A 32 15.14 -17.46 -19.05
N LYS A 33 14.10 -16.70 -19.38
CA LYS A 33 14.19 -15.44 -20.16
C LYS A 33 14.82 -14.31 -19.34
N PHE A 34 14.38 -14.16 -18.09
CA PHE A 34 14.71 -13.04 -17.22
C PHE A 34 15.61 -13.41 -16.05
N GLY A 35 16.22 -14.59 -16.03
CA GLY A 35 17.04 -15.01 -14.91
C GLY A 35 16.22 -15.18 -13.63
N GLN A 36 16.85 -15.03 -12.47
CA GLN A 36 16.13 -15.24 -11.22
C GLN A 36 15.26 -14.03 -10.89
N LEU A 37 14.08 -14.31 -10.33
CA LEU A 37 13.19 -13.30 -9.78
C LEU A 37 13.97 -12.39 -8.81
N PRO A 38 13.60 -11.10 -8.68
CA PRO A 38 14.29 -10.11 -7.84
C PRO A 38 14.62 -10.60 -6.44
N SER A 39 13.81 -11.52 -5.91
CA SER A 39 14.01 -12.20 -4.65
C SER A 39 15.38 -12.81 -4.38
N LYS A 40 16.10 -13.23 -5.43
CA LYS A 40 17.44 -13.80 -5.31
C LYS A 40 18.56 -12.77 -5.48
N TYR A 41 18.24 -11.54 -5.84
CA TYR A 41 19.21 -10.49 -6.07
C TYR A 41 18.84 -9.27 -5.25
N GLY A 42 19.60 -9.04 -4.18
CA GLY A 42 19.59 -7.76 -3.50
C GLY A 42 19.76 -6.64 -4.54
N PHE A 43 18.67 -5.91 -4.79
CA PHE A 43 18.77 -4.59 -5.37
C PHE A 43 19.56 -3.78 -4.33
N VAL A 44 20.86 -3.57 -4.65
CA VAL A 44 22.00 -3.06 -3.85
C VAL A 44 22.65 -4.13 -2.92
N SER A 45 23.94 -4.51 -3.02
CA SER A 45 25.18 -3.78 -3.35
C SER A 45 26.24 -4.60 -4.11
N ALA A 46 27.12 -3.92 -4.83
CA ALA A 46 28.43 -4.46 -5.20
C ALA A 46 29.34 -4.56 -3.96
N LYS A 47 29.80 -5.76 -3.60
CA LYS A 47 31.13 -5.88 -2.98
C LYS A 47 32.16 -5.64 -4.08
N LYS A 48 33.07 -4.70 -3.83
CA LYS A 48 34.34 -4.55 -4.54
C LYS A 48 35.14 -5.82 -4.29
N ASP A 49 35.19 -6.73 -5.25
CA ASP A 49 36.28 -7.70 -5.37
C ASP A 49 36.47 -8.05 -6.85
N GLY A 50 37.36 -7.28 -7.48
CA GLY A 50 38.39 -7.81 -8.37
C GLY A 50 38.05 -8.44 -9.72
N ASN A 51 36.84 -8.92 -10.01
CA ASN A 51 36.60 -9.68 -11.24
C ASN A 51 35.74 -8.94 -12.28
N LYS A 52 36.42 -8.57 -13.37
CA LYS A 52 35.88 -8.13 -14.65
C LYS A 52 35.12 -9.30 -15.29
N ASN A 53 33.80 -9.28 -15.16
CA ASN A 53 32.80 -9.73 -16.15
C ASN A 53 31.42 -9.69 -15.45
N ARG A 54 30.85 -8.48 -15.35
CA ARG A 54 29.45 -8.32 -14.91
C ARG A 54 28.54 -8.63 -16.09
N SER A 55 27.89 -9.78 -16.11
CA SER A 55 26.63 -9.88 -16.86
C SER A 55 25.57 -9.12 -16.07
N ASP A 56 24.80 -8.25 -16.72
CA ASP A 56 23.63 -7.66 -16.08
C ASP A 56 22.77 -8.79 -15.53
N ASN A 57 22.50 -8.75 -14.22
CA ASN A 57 21.58 -9.70 -13.61
C ASN A 57 20.22 -9.46 -14.26
N LYS A 58 19.78 -10.38 -15.12
CA LYS A 58 18.42 -10.38 -15.63
C LYS A 58 17.48 -10.58 -14.43
N SER A 59 16.42 -9.79 -14.37
CA SER A 59 15.35 -9.95 -13.37
C SER A 59 14.05 -9.35 -13.89
N LEU A 60 12.91 -9.89 -13.46
CA LEU A 60 11.60 -9.30 -13.80
C LEU A 60 11.52 -7.85 -13.29
N ASN A 61 10.94 -6.98 -14.11
CA ASN A 61 10.79 -5.54 -13.83
C ASN A 61 12.12 -4.84 -13.46
N LEU A 62 13.29 -5.33 -13.87
CA LEU A 62 14.57 -4.73 -13.47
C LEU A 62 14.68 -3.25 -13.87
N LYS A 63 14.29 -2.91 -15.11
CA LYS A 63 14.31 -1.52 -15.61
C LYS A 63 13.37 -0.64 -14.78
N THR A 64 12.12 -1.05 -14.64
CA THR A 64 11.09 -0.36 -13.82
C THR A 64 11.52 -0.22 -12.37
N GLY A 65 12.08 -1.26 -11.75
CA GLY A 65 12.55 -1.22 -10.37
C GLY A 65 13.71 -0.26 -10.16
N ARG A 66 14.65 -0.15 -11.11
CA ARG A 66 15.71 0.88 -11.08
C ARG A 66 15.11 2.28 -11.19
N LEU A 67 14.22 2.49 -12.14
CA LEU A 67 13.51 3.76 -12.35
C LEU A 67 12.79 4.23 -11.09
N ILE A 68 11.94 3.38 -10.50
CA ILE A 68 11.17 3.69 -9.29
C ILE A 68 12.09 3.97 -8.10
N ARG A 69 13.14 3.16 -7.91
CA ARG A 69 14.09 3.40 -6.81
C ARG A 69 14.85 4.70 -6.99
N ASP A 70 15.27 5.02 -8.21
CA ASP A 70 16.02 6.26 -8.48
C ASP A 70 15.10 7.48 -8.31
N LEU A 71 13.81 7.39 -8.69
CA LEU A 71 12.79 8.39 -8.37
C LEU A 71 12.60 8.60 -6.88
N LEU A 72 12.53 7.51 -6.12
CA LEU A 72 12.29 7.53 -4.67
C LEU A 72 13.58 7.64 -3.85
N SER A 73 14.74 7.80 -4.50
CA SER A 73 16.03 7.94 -3.83
C SER A 73 16.11 9.23 -3.01
N ASP A 74 15.43 10.28 -3.48
CA ASP A 74 15.05 11.41 -2.66
C ASP A 74 13.82 11.00 -1.83
N LYS A 75 14.05 10.69 -0.55
CA LYS A 75 13.03 10.23 0.39
C LYS A 75 11.88 11.22 0.63
N LYS A 76 11.94 12.43 0.04
CA LYS A 76 10.86 13.42 0.06
C LYS A 76 9.89 13.29 -1.12
N LYS A 77 10.21 12.47 -2.13
CA LYS A 77 9.34 12.27 -3.29
C LYS A 77 8.26 11.23 -2.99
N ASN A 78 7.05 11.53 -3.45
CA ASN A 78 5.88 10.66 -3.41
C ASN A 78 5.29 10.60 -4.84
N LEU A 79 5.05 9.39 -5.35
CA LEU A 79 4.52 9.17 -6.70
C LEU A 79 3.02 9.40 -6.82
N LYS A 80 2.30 9.62 -5.71
CA LYS A 80 0.84 9.76 -5.69
C LYS A 80 0.33 10.84 -6.64
N LYS A 81 0.94 12.03 -6.71
CA LYS A 81 0.55 13.07 -7.69
C LYS A 81 0.74 12.64 -9.13
N LYS A 82 1.85 11.97 -9.45
CA LYS A 82 2.10 11.47 -10.82
C LYS A 82 1.06 10.43 -11.23
N VAL A 83 0.77 9.47 -10.33
CA VAL A 83 -0.28 8.46 -10.55
C VAL A 83 -1.63 9.14 -10.71
N TYR A 84 -2.00 10.04 -9.78
CA TYR A 84 -3.26 10.77 -9.82
C TYR A 84 -3.46 11.52 -11.14
N GLN A 85 -2.49 12.35 -11.53
CA GLN A 85 -2.58 13.17 -12.74
C GLN A 85 -2.71 12.34 -14.01
N PHE A 86 -1.87 11.31 -14.17
CA PHE A 86 -1.94 10.41 -15.33
C PHE A 86 -3.34 9.82 -15.48
N PHE A 87 -3.90 9.30 -14.39
CA PHE A 87 -5.18 8.61 -14.42
C PHE A 87 -6.42 9.53 -14.39
N GLN A 88 -6.25 10.84 -14.17
CA GLN A 88 -7.31 11.84 -14.37
C GLN A 88 -7.45 12.20 -15.86
N GLU A 89 -6.34 12.23 -16.59
CA GLU A 89 -6.30 12.51 -18.02
C GLU A 89 -6.53 11.25 -18.86
N TRP A 90 -6.47 10.07 -18.24
CA TRP A 90 -6.68 8.79 -18.88
C TRP A 90 -8.16 8.53 -19.23
N HIS A 91 -8.38 7.92 -20.39
CA HIS A 91 -9.64 7.91 -21.15
C HIS A 91 -10.81 7.11 -20.56
N ARG A 92 -10.81 6.78 -19.27
CA ARG A 92 -11.78 5.87 -18.65
C ARG A 92 -12.60 6.54 -17.55
N ASP A 93 -13.91 6.38 -17.61
CA ASP A 93 -14.84 6.82 -16.57
C ASP A 93 -15.33 5.62 -15.78
N LEU A 94 -14.66 5.36 -14.65
CA LEU A 94 -14.93 4.17 -13.83
C LEU A 94 -16.35 4.14 -13.26
N LYS A 95 -16.98 5.31 -13.09
CA LYS A 95 -18.35 5.39 -12.57
C LYS A 95 -19.37 4.95 -13.62
N SER A 96 -19.19 5.33 -14.87
CA SER A 96 -20.10 4.90 -15.94
C SER A 96 -19.78 3.49 -16.46
N GLU A 97 -18.52 3.11 -16.54
CA GLU A 97 -18.08 1.80 -17.03
C GLU A 97 -18.31 0.68 -16.01
N PHE A 98 -17.99 0.92 -14.73
CA PHE A 98 -17.96 -0.13 -13.70
C PHE A 98 -18.89 0.11 -12.52
N LYS A 99 -19.60 1.26 -12.50
CA LYS A 99 -20.50 1.67 -11.40
C LYS A 99 -19.80 1.83 -10.05
N VAL A 100 -18.51 2.17 -10.08
CA VAL A 100 -17.66 2.36 -8.89
C VAL A 100 -17.37 3.84 -8.69
N ASP A 101 -17.49 4.31 -7.45
CA ASP A 101 -16.89 5.59 -7.03
C ASP A 101 -15.48 5.32 -6.52
N ILE A 102 -14.46 5.73 -7.28
CA ILE A 102 -13.07 5.41 -6.95
C ILE A 102 -12.44 6.39 -5.94
N ILE A 103 -13.06 7.54 -5.70
CA ILE A 103 -12.47 8.58 -4.84
C ILE A 103 -12.20 8.07 -3.42
N PRO A 104 -13.14 7.36 -2.74
CA PRO A 104 -12.90 6.80 -1.40
C PRO A 104 -11.79 5.75 -1.38
N PHE A 105 -11.49 5.13 -2.52
CA PHE A 105 -10.39 4.18 -2.64
C PHE A 105 -9.03 4.87 -2.76
N PHE A 106 -8.99 6.10 -3.26
CA PHE A 106 -7.76 6.86 -3.41
C PHE A 106 -7.36 7.61 -2.13
N ASN A 107 -8.36 8.04 -1.33
CA ASN A 107 -8.15 8.62 0.00
C ASN A 107 -9.18 8.11 0.99
N ILE A 108 -8.74 7.75 2.20
CA ILE A 108 -9.63 7.44 3.33
C ILE A 108 -10.39 8.70 3.78
N ASN A 109 -9.71 9.85 3.75
CA ASN A 109 -10.28 11.12 4.16
C ASN A 109 -10.97 11.83 3.00
N ASP A 110 -12.18 12.34 3.26
CA ASP A 110 -12.91 13.18 2.31
C ASP A 110 -12.15 14.51 2.07
N PRO A 111 -11.73 14.80 0.83
CA PRO A 111 -11.07 16.06 0.48
C PRO A 111 -11.87 17.31 0.88
N ALA A 112 -13.21 17.26 0.91
CA ALA A 112 -14.06 18.38 1.30
C ALA A 112 -13.93 18.71 2.80
N ILE A 113 -13.80 17.69 3.65
CA ILE A 113 -13.56 17.87 5.09
C ILE A 113 -12.18 18.49 5.30
N VAL A 114 -11.14 17.97 4.63
CA VAL A 114 -9.78 18.51 4.72
C VAL A 114 -9.73 19.96 4.26
N LYS A 115 -10.42 20.30 3.16
CA LYS A 115 -10.55 21.68 2.68
C LYS A 115 -11.20 22.60 3.70
N THR A 116 -12.23 22.11 4.41
CA THR A 116 -12.91 22.88 5.45
C THR A 116 -11.95 23.24 6.58
N ILE A 117 -11.20 22.25 7.10
CA ILE A 117 -10.20 22.45 8.16
C ILE A 117 -9.13 23.45 7.71
N LEU A 118 -8.58 23.28 6.50
CA LEU A 118 -7.55 24.19 5.97
C LEU A 118 -8.02 25.64 5.83
N ASN A 119 -9.31 25.85 5.54
CA ASN A 119 -9.90 27.19 5.43
C ASN A 119 -10.17 27.80 6.81
N GLU A 120 -10.75 27.03 7.74
CA GLU A 120 -11.08 27.49 9.09
C GLU A 120 -9.83 27.82 9.91
N ASP A 121 -8.81 26.97 9.83
CA ASP A 121 -7.55 27.13 10.58
C ASP A 121 -6.44 27.82 9.76
N GLN A 122 -6.81 28.48 8.64
CA GLN A 122 -5.84 29.08 7.72
C GLN A 122 -4.88 30.05 8.41
N GLU A 123 -5.39 30.94 9.27
CA GLU A 123 -4.57 31.93 9.99
C GLU A 123 -3.57 31.25 10.93
N CYS A 124 -4.02 30.23 11.67
CA CYS A 124 -3.19 29.47 12.60
C CYS A 124 -2.06 28.74 11.87
N LEU A 125 -2.38 28.01 10.81
CA LEU A 125 -1.40 27.27 10.00
C LEU A 125 -0.38 28.22 9.33
N ASN A 126 -0.83 29.38 8.85
CA ASN A 126 0.06 30.38 8.28
C ASN A 126 0.94 31.07 9.33
N TYR A 127 0.42 31.33 10.53
CA TYR A 127 1.20 31.85 11.65
C TYR A 127 2.38 30.93 11.98
N PHE A 128 2.13 29.63 12.18
CA PHE A 128 3.18 28.69 12.54
C PHE A 128 4.20 28.49 11.43
N SER A 129 3.77 28.33 10.18
CA SER A 129 4.70 28.18 9.05
C SER A 129 5.52 29.44 8.74
N GLY A 130 5.07 30.62 9.19
CA GLY A 130 5.77 31.90 9.05
C GLY A 130 6.77 32.22 10.18
N LEU A 131 6.95 31.34 11.18
CA LEU A 131 7.83 31.63 12.31
C LEU A 131 9.32 31.61 11.94
N ASP A 132 10.07 32.60 12.43
CA ASP A 132 11.53 32.51 12.51
C ASP A 132 11.92 31.60 13.68
N ILE A 133 12.16 30.32 13.37
CA ILE A 133 12.52 29.29 14.36
C ILE A 133 13.77 29.68 15.15
N LYS A 134 14.76 30.32 14.52
CA LYS A 134 15.99 30.71 15.22
C LYS A 134 15.69 31.80 16.25
N ARG A 135 14.82 32.75 15.91
CA ARG A 135 14.34 33.78 16.85
C ARG A 135 13.51 33.18 17.99
N VAL A 136 12.58 32.27 17.70
CA VAL A 136 11.79 31.55 18.72
C VAL A 136 12.69 30.84 19.72
N LEU A 137 13.66 30.06 19.22
CA LEU A 137 14.62 29.33 20.05
C LEU A 137 15.50 30.26 20.88
N SER A 138 16.04 31.32 20.28
CA SER A 138 16.87 32.29 21.00
C SER A 138 16.07 33.05 22.06
N GLY A 139 14.81 33.39 21.79
CA GLY A 139 13.93 34.10 22.73
C GLY A 139 13.48 33.23 23.91
N SER A 140 13.45 31.91 23.75
CA SER A 140 13.07 30.99 24.84
C SER A 140 14.08 30.92 26.00
N GLY A 141 15.35 31.24 25.74
CA GLY A 141 16.44 31.05 26.71
C GLY A 141 16.76 29.59 27.06
N LEU A 142 16.09 28.61 26.43
CA LEU A 142 16.24 27.19 26.77
C LEU A 142 17.51 26.56 26.17
N ILE A 143 18.00 27.11 25.07
CA ILE A 143 19.22 26.69 24.37
C ILE A 143 20.13 27.91 24.28
N ARG A 144 21.40 27.74 24.66
CA ARG A 144 22.36 28.85 24.62
C ARG A 144 22.62 29.30 23.19
N LYS A 145 22.85 30.61 23.01
CA LYS A 145 23.02 31.25 21.69
C LYS A 145 24.23 30.73 20.91
N ASP A 146 25.32 30.39 21.59
CA ASP A 146 26.51 29.76 21.00
C ASP A 146 26.18 28.42 20.36
N VAL A 147 25.39 27.59 21.06
CA VAL A 147 24.93 26.28 20.55
C VAL A 147 23.97 26.46 19.37
N LEU A 148 23.02 27.39 19.45
CA LEU A 148 22.11 27.65 18.33
C LEU A 148 22.85 28.12 17.07
N ASN A 149 23.91 28.91 17.23
CA ASN A 149 24.71 29.41 16.11
C ASN A 149 25.63 28.35 15.50
N SER A 150 25.97 27.29 16.22
CA SER A 150 26.80 26.19 15.70
C SER A 150 26.01 25.14 14.93
N ILE A 151 24.68 25.11 15.08
CA ILE A 151 23.81 24.18 14.33
C ILE A 151 23.57 24.71 12.91
N ARG A 152 23.81 23.86 11.91
CA ARG A 152 23.56 24.19 10.50
C ARG A 152 22.06 24.43 10.27
N PRO A 153 21.65 25.38 9.40
CA PRO A 153 20.24 25.71 9.21
C PRO A 153 19.33 24.52 8.90
N HIS A 154 19.75 23.60 8.02
CA HIS A 154 18.97 22.41 7.66
C HIS A 154 18.83 21.38 8.79
N LEU A 155 19.65 21.45 9.84
CA LEU A 155 19.58 20.57 11.01
C LEU A 155 18.95 21.25 12.22
N LEU A 156 18.62 22.55 12.11
CA LEU A 156 18.21 23.37 13.26
C LEU A 156 16.99 22.76 13.95
N LEU A 157 15.95 22.41 13.20
CA LEU A 157 14.72 21.86 13.75
C LEU A 157 14.94 20.50 14.44
N GLU A 158 15.56 19.55 13.74
CA GLU A 158 15.84 18.21 14.26
C GLU A 158 16.66 18.25 15.56
N LYS A 159 17.82 18.92 15.52
CA LYS A 159 18.77 18.92 16.65
C LYS A 159 18.21 19.68 17.86
N THR A 160 17.43 20.74 17.64
CA THR A 160 16.85 21.49 18.75
C THR A 160 15.67 20.75 19.38
N SER A 161 14.85 20.05 18.59
CA SER A 161 13.82 19.13 19.11
C SER A 161 14.42 17.99 19.94
N GLU A 162 15.55 17.41 19.53
CA GLU A 162 16.29 16.42 20.34
C GLU A 162 16.73 16.99 21.70
N ILE A 163 17.34 18.19 21.69
CA ILE A 163 17.79 18.89 22.89
C ILE A 163 16.61 19.18 23.83
N LEU A 164 15.49 19.68 23.29
CA LEU A 164 14.29 19.99 24.07
C LEU A 164 13.66 18.72 24.65
N THR A 165 13.58 17.65 23.87
CA THR A 165 13.09 16.34 24.35
C THR A 165 13.93 15.84 25.52
N LYS A 166 15.26 15.94 25.44
CA LYS A 166 16.16 15.58 26.54
C LYS A 166 15.94 16.47 27.78
N LYS A 167 15.72 17.77 27.58
CA LYS A 167 15.40 18.70 28.67
C LYS A 167 14.06 18.39 29.32
N ILE A 168 13.05 17.98 28.56
CA ILE A 168 11.74 17.57 29.08
C ILE A 168 11.88 16.32 29.95
N ARG A 169 12.65 15.31 29.50
CA ARG A 169 12.87 14.08 30.28
C ARG A 169 13.55 14.33 31.63
N ASN A 170 14.41 15.33 31.71
CA ASN A 170 15.23 15.62 32.90
C ASN A 170 14.74 16.86 33.69
N GLY A 171 13.68 17.51 33.23
CA GLY A 171 13.23 18.82 33.74
C GLY A 171 12.07 18.72 34.71
N SER A 172 11.89 19.76 35.51
CA SER A 172 10.72 19.92 36.39
C SER A 172 10.27 21.39 36.45
N GLY A 173 9.06 21.61 36.97
CA GLY A 173 8.51 22.96 37.19
C GLY A 173 8.39 23.82 35.92
N LYS A 174 8.69 25.11 36.05
CA LYS A 174 8.52 26.10 34.97
C LYS A 174 9.38 25.82 33.73
N GLN A 175 10.59 25.28 33.93
CA GLN A 175 11.50 24.98 32.82
C GLN A 175 10.97 23.83 31.96
N LEU A 176 10.38 22.81 32.59
CA LEU A 176 9.71 21.71 31.89
C LEU A 176 8.55 22.23 31.02
N GLN A 177 7.69 23.07 31.60
CA GLN A 177 6.54 23.65 30.88
C GLN A 177 6.99 24.53 29.70
N ALA A 178 8.01 25.36 29.90
CA ALA A 178 8.58 26.17 28.83
C ALA A 178 9.17 25.30 27.71
N ALA A 179 9.89 24.22 28.05
CA ALA A 179 10.47 23.30 27.07
C ALA A 179 9.40 22.56 26.26
N LYS A 180 8.31 22.11 26.90
CA LYS A 180 7.15 21.53 26.21
C LYS A 180 6.56 22.52 25.22
N LYS A 181 6.23 23.73 25.67
CA LYS A 181 5.64 24.78 24.82
C LYS A 181 6.48 25.10 23.58
N VAL A 182 7.82 25.19 23.74
CA VAL A 182 8.71 25.44 22.61
C VAL A 182 8.76 24.23 21.68
N LEU A 183 8.83 23.00 22.21
CA LEU A 183 8.79 21.79 21.39
C LEU A 183 7.47 21.69 20.59
N ASP A 184 6.34 21.96 21.23
CA ASP A 184 5.01 21.99 20.60
C ASP A 184 4.98 23.03 19.47
N THR A 185 5.59 24.21 19.69
CA THR A 185 5.73 25.25 18.66
C THR A 185 6.58 24.77 17.46
N LEU A 186 7.70 24.07 17.71
CA LEU A 186 8.53 23.51 16.64
C LEU A 186 7.79 22.41 15.88
N ASN A 187 6.99 21.59 16.57
CA ASN A 187 6.16 20.57 15.95
C ASN A 187 5.11 21.22 15.05
N CYS A 188 4.36 22.22 15.54
CA CYS A 188 3.39 22.97 14.73
C CYS A 188 4.04 23.65 13.52
N TYR A 189 5.21 24.29 13.67
CA TYR A 189 5.98 24.83 12.54
C TYR A 189 6.32 23.74 11.51
N SER A 190 6.82 22.60 11.98
CA SER A 190 7.22 21.49 11.11
C SER A 190 6.01 20.96 10.32
N MET A 191 4.91 20.65 11.01
CA MET A 191 3.71 20.08 10.38
C MET A 191 3.05 21.07 9.41
N SER A 192 2.92 22.35 9.76
CA SER A 192 2.39 23.37 8.85
C SER A 192 3.28 23.58 7.62
N THR A 193 4.61 23.50 7.76
CA THR A 193 5.54 23.52 6.63
C THR A 193 5.37 22.30 5.73
N GLN A 194 5.17 21.10 6.30
CA GLN A 194 4.92 19.89 5.51
C GLN A 194 3.60 19.96 4.74
N ILE A 195 2.52 20.48 5.36
CA ILE A 195 1.23 20.68 4.68
C ILE A 195 1.39 21.56 3.43
N LYS A 196 2.18 22.63 3.52
CA LYS A 196 2.44 23.53 2.37
C LYS A 196 3.21 22.87 1.24
N GLN A 197 3.96 21.79 1.48
CA GLN A 197 4.70 21.09 0.41
C GLN A 197 3.78 20.42 -0.61
N PHE A 198 2.50 20.21 -0.28
CA PHE A 198 1.50 19.71 -1.22
C PHE A 198 0.90 20.81 -2.11
N SER A 199 1.16 22.09 -1.84
CA SER A 199 0.77 23.20 -2.70
C SER A 199 1.76 23.40 -3.85
N ASP A 200 1.30 23.91 -4.99
CA ASP A 200 2.14 24.17 -6.16
C ASP A 200 3.17 25.28 -5.94
N ASP A 201 2.88 26.25 -5.06
CA ASP A 201 3.78 27.39 -4.79
C ASP A 201 4.57 27.27 -3.47
N THR A 202 4.40 26.19 -2.70
CA THR A 202 5.02 25.89 -1.38
C THR A 202 4.88 26.96 -0.28
N LEU A 203 4.35 28.14 -0.61
CA LEU A 203 4.19 29.28 0.28
C LEU A 203 2.75 29.37 0.79
N SER A 204 1.79 28.91 0.00
CA SER A 204 0.38 28.84 0.33
C SER A 204 -0.03 27.47 0.87
N LEU A 205 -1.17 27.42 1.56
CA LEU A 205 -1.83 26.16 1.88
C LEU A 205 -2.37 25.50 0.59
N PRO A 206 -2.40 24.16 0.52
CA PRO A 206 -2.90 23.44 -0.64
C PRO A 206 -4.37 23.79 -0.91
N LYS A 207 -4.76 23.79 -2.19
CA LYS A 207 -6.12 24.10 -2.67
C LYS A 207 -6.49 23.20 -3.85
N GLY A 208 -7.79 23.10 -4.11
CA GLY A 208 -8.32 22.45 -5.31
C GLY A 208 -7.81 21.02 -5.48
N GLU A 209 -7.23 20.73 -6.65
CA GLU A 209 -6.73 19.42 -7.03
C GLU A 209 -5.68 18.85 -6.05
N ALA A 210 -4.84 19.70 -5.46
CA ALA A 210 -3.85 19.25 -4.47
C ALA A 210 -4.50 18.59 -3.26
N ILE A 211 -5.65 19.10 -2.80
CA ILE A 211 -6.39 18.51 -1.68
C ILE A 211 -7.02 17.18 -2.13
N ASN A 212 -7.60 17.13 -3.34
CA ASN A 212 -8.16 15.90 -3.89
C ASN A 212 -7.13 14.79 -4.02
N CYS A 213 -5.89 15.13 -4.38
CA CYS A 213 -4.79 14.17 -4.50
C CYS A 213 -4.21 13.74 -3.15
N PHE A 214 -4.12 14.64 -2.17
CA PHE A 214 -3.32 14.43 -0.95
C PHE A 214 -4.12 14.53 0.36
N ALA A 215 -5.42 14.24 0.32
CA ALA A 215 -6.28 14.38 1.50
C ALA A 215 -5.75 13.59 2.70
N ASP A 216 -5.29 12.35 2.50
CA ASP A 216 -4.73 11.52 3.58
C ASP A 216 -3.39 12.05 4.09
N GLU A 217 -2.48 12.43 3.20
CA GLU A 217 -1.18 12.98 3.60
C GLU A 217 -1.30 14.32 4.35
N ILE A 218 -2.20 15.18 3.90
CA ILE A 218 -2.51 16.44 4.59
C ILE A 218 -3.14 16.14 5.97
N SER A 219 -4.10 15.23 6.01
CA SER A 219 -4.77 14.78 7.25
C SER A 219 -3.78 14.24 8.28
N HIS A 220 -2.80 13.45 7.86
CA HIS A 220 -1.73 12.96 8.72
C HIS A 220 -0.97 14.10 9.42
N TYR A 221 -0.62 15.16 8.68
CA TYR A 221 0.06 16.31 9.28
C TYR A 221 -0.88 17.19 10.12
N LEU A 222 -2.15 17.31 9.76
CA LEU A 222 -3.16 18.01 10.56
C LEU A 222 -3.36 17.32 11.92
N LEU A 223 -3.45 15.98 11.97
CA LEU A 223 -3.58 15.22 13.22
C LEU A 223 -2.34 15.39 14.12
N LYS A 224 -1.14 15.36 13.53
CA LYS A 224 0.11 15.62 14.27
C LYS A 224 0.21 17.06 14.76
N PHE A 225 -0.25 18.03 13.97
CA PHE A 225 -0.34 19.42 14.40
C PHE A 225 -1.31 19.56 15.59
N ASN A 226 -2.49 18.93 15.49
CA ASN A 226 -3.53 18.93 16.51
C ASN A 226 -3.08 18.41 17.87
N ALA A 227 -2.15 17.44 17.89
CA ALA A 227 -1.56 16.94 19.14
C ALA A 227 -0.79 18.01 19.94
N SER A 228 -0.30 19.06 19.27
CA SER A 228 0.43 20.18 19.88
C SER A 228 -0.42 21.46 19.99
N HIS A 229 -1.36 21.66 19.07
CA HIS A 229 -2.24 22.82 19.04
C HIS A 229 -3.60 22.44 18.44
N PRO A 230 -4.70 22.48 19.21
CA PRO A 230 -6.01 22.04 18.74
C PRO A 230 -6.47 22.75 17.46
N LEU A 231 -6.99 21.99 16.51
CA LEU A 231 -7.59 22.48 15.26
C LEU A 231 -9.12 22.34 15.31
N SER A 232 -9.82 23.16 14.53
CA SER A 232 -11.28 23.02 14.35
C SER A 232 -11.59 21.78 13.52
N ALA A 233 -12.77 21.18 13.74
CA ALA A 233 -13.31 20.05 12.96
C ALA A 233 -12.39 18.80 12.77
N ILE A 234 -11.24 18.72 13.45
CA ILE A 234 -10.25 17.64 13.30
C ILE A 234 -10.80 16.25 13.67
N HIS A 235 -11.86 16.20 14.48
CA HIS A 235 -12.53 14.95 14.88
C HIS A 235 -13.22 14.24 13.72
N CYS A 236 -13.39 14.89 12.57
CA CYS A 236 -13.95 14.32 11.35
C CYS A 236 -12.90 13.67 10.43
N VAL A 237 -11.62 13.70 10.81
CA VAL A 237 -10.50 13.19 10.02
C VAL A 237 -10.00 11.88 10.61
N ALA A 238 -9.79 10.88 9.75
CA ALA A 238 -9.19 9.60 10.08
C ALA A 238 -7.65 9.63 9.92
N GLY A 239 -6.96 8.93 10.80
CA GLY A 239 -5.51 8.73 10.74
C GLY A 239 -4.95 8.26 12.08
N ILE A 240 -3.62 8.24 12.22
CA ILE A 240 -2.97 7.64 13.40
C ILE A 240 -2.78 8.67 14.51
N THR A 241 -3.57 8.53 15.57
CA THR A 241 -3.47 9.30 16.83
C THR A 241 -2.82 8.50 17.96
N GLY A 242 -2.60 7.20 17.75
CA GLY A 242 -2.01 6.29 18.72
C GLY A 242 -3.02 5.74 19.72
N LYS A 243 -4.30 5.63 19.34
CA LYS A 243 -5.38 5.19 20.23
C LYS A 243 -6.33 4.22 19.51
N GLY A 244 -6.52 3.04 20.07
CA GLY A 244 -7.38 2.02 19.49
C GLY A 244 -6.86 1.48 18.16
N ILE A 245 -7.78 1.11 17.28
CA ILE A 245 -7.48 0.53 15.96
C ILE A 245 -7.65 1.63 14.91
N GLU A 246 -6.58 1.91 14.16
CA GLU A 246 -6.50 3.04 13.25
C GLU A 246 -5.96 2.60 11.87
N PHE A 247 -6.31 3.34 10.83
CA PHE A 247 -6.05 2.96 9.43
C PHE A 247 -5.35 4.10 8.67
N GLU A 248 -4.43 3.74 7.79
CA GLU A 248 -3.82 4.64 6.79
C GLU A 248 -3.56 3.85 5.51
N TYR A 249 -3.63 4.50 4.34
CA TYR A 249 -3.04 3.90 3.15
C TYR A 249 -1.50 3.94 3.20
N ALA A 250 -0.87 2.95 2.60
CA ALA A 250 0.55 3.01 2.29
C ALA A 250 0.85 4.18 1.36
N THR A 251 1.76 5.05 1.76
CA THR A 251 2.20 6.17 0.92
C THR A 251 2.98 5.65 -0.29
N ARG A 252 2.81 6.28 -1.47
CA ARG A 252 3.54 5.91 -2.70
C ARG A 252 4.95 6.52 -2.73
N ASP A 253 5.66 6.40 -1.62
CA ASP A 253 7.04 6.84 -1.42
C ASP A 253 7.98 5.65 -1.15
N TYR A 254 9.22 5.93 -0.77
CA TYR A 254 10.21 4.88 -0.49
C TYR A 254 9.74 3.86 0.57
N SER A 255 8.90 4.27 1.54
CA SER A 255 8.40 3.37 2.58
C SER A 255 7.49 2.26 2.06
N TYR A 256 6.84 2.46 0.90
CA TYR A 256 6.07 1.42 0.20
C TYR A 256 6.92 0.18 -0.09
N LEU A 257 8.17 0.40 -0.51
CA LEU A 257 9.12 -0.65 -0.88
C LEU A 257 9.62 -1.45 0.35
N GLU A 258 9.53 -0.87 1.55
CA GLU A 258 9.99 -1.51 2.78
C GLU A 258 8.88 -2.32 3.48
N LEU A 259 7.61 -2.19 3.06
CA LEU A 259 6.48 -2.83 3.72
C LEU A 259 6.66 -4.34 3.83
N GLY A 260 6.98 -5.01 2.72
CA GLY A 260 7.17 -6.47 2.68
C GLY A 260 8.26 -6.97 3.63
N LYS A 261 9.26 -6.14 3.94
CA LYS A 261 10.31 -6.46 4.92
C LYS A 261 9.84 -6.26 6.37
N ILE A 262 9.00 -5.26 6.62
CA ILE A 262 8.41 -5.00 7.95
C ILE A 262 7.44 -6.13 8.32
N THR A 263 6.59 -6.54 7.38
CA THR A 263 5.68 -7.67 7.54
C THR A 263 6.39 -9.01 7.35
N GLY A 264 7.50 -9.07 6.62
CA GLY A 264 8.24 -10.31 6.37
C GLY A 264 7.49 -11.29 5.47
N ASP A 265 6.74 -10.78 4.50
CA ASP A 265 6.01 -11.58 3.51
C ASP A 265 6.78 -11.77 2.19
N CYS A 266 6.13 -12.35 1.19
CA CYS A 266 6.72 -12.65 -0.13
C CYS A 266 7.12 -11.41 -0.95
N THR A 267 6.76 -10.21 -0.51
CA THR A 267 7.12 -8.92 -1.12
C THR A 267 8.33 -8.26 -0.43
N ALA A 268 9.03 -8.97 0.45
CA ALA A 268 10.28 -8.46 1.02
C ALA A 268 11.38 -8.33 -0.05
N ASP A 269 12.14 -7.24 -0.03
CA ASP A 269 13.27 -6.97 -0.95
C ASP A 269 14.37 -8.03 -0.87
N LYS A 270 14.45 -8.75 0.23
CA LYS A 270 15.38 -9.87 0.43
C LYS A 270 14.70 -11.08 1.05
N ARG A 271 15.03 -12.26 0.52
CA ARG A 271 14.51 -13.55 0.98
C ARG A 271 14.79 -13.87 2.44
N ASN A 272 15.82 -13.29 3.06
CA ASN A 272 16.11 -13.51 4.48
C ASN A 272 15.14 -12.78 5.42
N PHE A 273 14.41 -11.77 4.93
CA PHE A 273 13.36 -11.09 5.68
C PHE A 273 11.99 -11.76 5.53
N GLN A 274 11.81 -12.61 4.52
CA GLN A 274 10.58 -13.39 4.34
C GLN A 274 10.51 -14.54 5.35
N SER A 275 9.39 -14.64 6.06
CA SER A 275 9.16 -15.69 7.06
C SER A 275 8.95 -17.06 6.42
N ASP A 276 8.14 -17.15 5.37
CA ASP A 276 7.91 -18.40 4.65
C ASP A 276 8.77 -18.47 3.39
N ARG A 277 9.92 -19.13 3.49
CA ARG A 277 10.87 -19.25 2.36
C ARG A 277 10.44 -20.23 1.28
N ASN A 278 9.35 -20.97 1.46
CA ASN A 278 8.81 -21.90 0.47
C ASN A 278 7.92 -21.20 -0.56
N ILE A 279 7.41 -20.01 -0.23
CA ILE A 279 6.65 -19.17 -1.15
C ILE A 279 7.63 -18.43 -2.07
N GLU A 280 7.29 -18.38 -3.37
CA GLU A 280 8.05 -17.61 -4.34
C GLU A 280 8.00 -16.12 -3.97
N ASN A 281 9.14 -15.47 -3.99
CA ASN A 281 9.20 -14.06 -3.62
C ASN A 281 8.97 -13.18 -4.84
N ILE A 282 8.00 -12.29 -4.68
CA ILE A 282 7.38 -11.53 -5.75
C ILE A 282 7.67 -10.04 -5.64
N PHE A 283 8.77 -9.63 -4.99
CA PHE A 283 9.12 -8.20 -4.83
C PHE A 283 9.06 -7.36 -6.12
N TRP A 284 9.23 -7.95 -7.31
CA TRP A 284 9.06 -7.27 -8.59
C TRP A 284 7.67 -6.69 -8.82
N THR A 285 6.62 -7.29 -8.24
CA THR A 285 5.23 -6.83 -8.40
C THR A 285 5.00 -5.48 -7.70
N VAL A 286 5.77 -5.19 -6.65
CA VAL A 286 5.70 -3.93 -5.90
C VAL A 286 5.92 -2.72 -6.82
N PHE A 287 6.76 -2.87 -7.86
CA PHE A 287 7.07 -1.79 -8.81
C PHE A 287 5.91 -1.44 -9.76
N SER A 288 5.01 -2.39 -10.05
CA SER A 288 3.78 -2.12 -10.79
C SER A 288 2.68 -1.65 -9.86
N TRP A 289 2.51 -2.28 -8.69
CA TRP A 289 1.47 -1.89 -7.72
C TRP A 289 1.61 -0.45 -7.22
N ILE A 290 2.83 0.05 -7.02
CA ILE A 290 3.05 1.45 -6.61
C ILE A 290 2.63 2.47 -7.68
N LEU A 291 2.44 2.04 -8.93
CA LEU A 291 1.97 2.87 -10.04
C LEU A 291 0.48 2.69 -10.33
N ASP A 292 -0.14 1.62 -9.82
CA ASP A 292 -1.55 1.30 -10.07
C ASP A 292 -2.47 2.05 -9.09
N LYS A 293 -3.34 2.95 -9.58
CA LYS A 293 -4.29 3.69 -8.72
C LYS A 293 -5.37 2.80 -8.08
N ASN A 294 -5.65 1.66 -8.70
CA ASN A 294 -6.66 0.69 -8.27
C ASN A 294 -6.07 -0.45 -7.43
N TYR A 295 -4.81 -0.32 -7.01
CA TYR A 295 -4.22 -1.17 -6.00
C TYR A 295 -3.89 -0.34 -4.75
N GLN A 296 -4.46 -0.72 -3.62
CA GLN A 296 -4.25 -0.03 -2.36
C GLN A 296 -3.80 -1.00 -1.27
N ILE A 297 -2.88 -0.53 -0.43
CA ILE A 297 -2.46 -1.26 0.77
C ILE A 297 -2.93 -0.47 1.97
N VAL A 298 -3.94 -0.99 2.67
CA VAL A 298 -4.37 -0.46 3.97
C VAL A 298 -3.40 -0.94 5.03
N LYS A 299 -2.82 -0.01 5.78
CA LYS A 299 -2.03 -0.28 6.98
C LYS A 299 -2.93 -0.16 8.20
N VAL A 300 -2.88 -1.18 9.06
CA VAL A 300 -3.64 -1.25 10.30
C VAL A 300 -2.69 -1.04 11.47
N PHE A 301 -3.09 -0.15 12.36
CA PHE A 301 -2.38 0.19 13.58
C PHE A 301 -3.23 -0.14 14.80
N PHE A 302 -2.59 -0.56 15.88
CA PHE A 302 -3.20 -0.74 17.19
C PHE A 302 -2.38 0.02 18.24
N GLU A 303 -3.00 0.98 18.93
CA GLU A 303 -2.32 1.86 19.89
C GLU A 303 -1.07 2.53 19.29
N GLY A 304 -1.14 2.90 18.01
CA GLY A 304 -0.05 3.51 17.25
C GLY A 304 1.03 2.54 16.74
N GLU A 305 0.95 1.24 17.06
CA GLU A 305 1.85 0.22 16.52
C GLU A 305 1.29 -0.36 15.20
N PHE A 306 2.10 -0.39 14.13
CA PHE A 306 1.73 -1.04 12.88
C PHE A 306 1.73 -2.56 13.02
N VAL A 307 0.59 -3.21 12.77
CA VAL A 307 0.40 -4.65 13.06
C VAL A 307 0.12 -5.48 11.82
N MET A 308 -0.51 -4.90 10.80
CA MET A 308 -1.04 -5.63 9.65
C MET A 308 -1.17 -4.72 8.44
N LYS A 309 -0.94 -5.26 7.24
CA LYS A 309 -1.34 -4.64 5.98
C LYS A 309 -2.35 -5.51 5.25
N VAL A 310 -3.28 -4.87 4.56
CA VAL A 310 -4.31 -5.50 3.75
C VAL A 310 -4.24 -4.97 2.34
N HIS A 311 -4.10 -5.87 1.38
CA HIS A 311 -4.06 -5.55 -0.05
C HIS A 311 -5.48 -5.56 -0.59
N LEU A 312 -5.89 -4.45 -1.19
CA LEU A 312 -7.23 -4.25 -1.75
C LEU A 312 -7.13 -3.92 -3.23
N LEU A 313 -8.02 -4.50 -4.03
CA LEU A 313 -8.24 -4.08 -5.41
C LEU A 313 -9.69 -4.36 -5.84
N PRO A 314 -10.35 -3.45 -6.57
CA PRO A 314 -11.64 -3.74 -7.15
C PRO A 314 -11.47 -4.63 -8.39
N LEU A 315 -12.27 -5.69 -8.49
CA LEU A 315 -12.30 -6.62 -9.61
C LEU A 315 -13.68 -6.60 -10.27
N TYR A 316 -13.66 -6.55 -11.59
CA TYR A 316 -14.83 -6.65 -12.44
C TYR A 316 -15.06 -8.10 -12.86
N VAL A 317 -16.30 -8.55 -12.74
CA VAL A 317 -16.72 -9.87 -13.18
C VAL A 317 -17.50 -9.73 -14.47
N THR A 318 -16.99 -10.27 -15.56
CA THR A 318 -17.73 -10.33 -16.82
C THR A 318 -18.75 -11.46 -16.79
N GLY A 319 -19.99 -11.13 -17.12
CA GLY A 319 -21.08 -12.07 -17.26
C GLY A 319 -20.84 -13.07 -18.40
N PRO A 320 -21.63 -14.15 -18.44
CA PRO A 320 -21.47 -15.25 -19.40
C PRO A 320 -21.62 -14.85 -20.87
N ASN A 321 -22.16 -13.66 -21.15
CA ASN A 321 -22.37 -13.16 -22.51
C ASN A 321 -21.11 -12.57 -23.17
N SER A 322 -20.04 -12.30 -22.41
CA SER A 322 -18.88 -11.57 -22.93
C SER A 322 -17.87 -12.45 -23.70
N TYR A 323 -17.85 -13.76 -23.43
CA TYR A 323 -16.81 -14.65 -23.97
C TYR A 323 -17.30 -15.93 -24.64
N GLY A 324 -18.59 -16.10 -24.97
CA GLY A 324 -19.11 -17.16 -25.87
C GLY A 324 -18.82 -18.64 -25.52
N ILE A 325 -18.03 -18.93 -24.47
CA ILE A 325 -17.43 -20.24 -24.21
C ILE A 325 -18.21 -21.04 -23.15
N TYR A 326 -19.20 -20.44 -22.50
CA TYR A 326 -20.11 -21.14 -21.58
C TYR A 326 -21.58 -20.80 -21.85
N GLN A 327 -22.08 -21.14 -23.04
CA GLN A 327 -23.53 -21.35 -23.21
C GLN A 327 -23.93 -22.63 -22.48
N THR A 328 -24.26 -22.53 -21.19
CA THR A 328 -25.31 -23.30 -20.47
C THR A 328 -25.10 -23.23 -18.94
N GLY A 329 -25.67 -22.17 -18.35
CA GLY A 329 -26.07 -22.18 -16.94
C GLY A 329 -25.06 -21.63 -15.93
N SER A 330 -24.25 -20.62 -16.27
CA SER A 330 -23.71 -19.74 -15.22
C SER A 330 -24.85 -18.84 -14.72
N SER A 331 -25.00 -18.71 -13.40
CA SER A 331 -25.99 -17.86 -12.74
C SER A 331 -25.52 -16.41 -12.57
N LEU A 332 -24.44 -16.01 -13.24
CA LEU A 332 -23.97 -14.64 -13.28
C LEU A 332 -25.01 -13.80 -14.06
N LYS A 333 -25.95 -13.23 -13.30
CA LYS A 333 -27.14 -12.52 -13.83
C LYS A 333 -26.80 -11.20 -14.53
N SER A 334 -25.63 -10.63 -14.25
CA SER A 334 -25.12 -9.39 -14.85
C SER A 334 -23.64 -9.21 -14.49
N ASP A 335 -22.94 -8.40 -15.27
CA ASP A 335 -21.63 -7.91 -14.90
C ASP A 335 -21.70 -7.08 -13.61
N TYR A 336 -20.67 -7.16 -12.77
CA TYR A 336 -20.60 -6.40 -11.52
C TYR A 336 -19.15 -6.28 -11.03
N THR A 337 -18.94 -5.32 -10.12
CA THR A 337 -17.67 -5.15 -9.41
C THR A 337 -17.76 -5.71 -7.99
N PHE A 338 -16.69 -6.34 -7.51
CA PHE A 338 -16.50 -6.63 -6.09
C PHE A 338 -15.17 -6.05 -5.61
N LEU A 339 -15.06 -5.77 -4.30
CA LEU A 339 -13.81 -5.37 -3.68
C LEU A 339 -13.08 -6.63 -3.21
N ALA A 340 -11.93 -6.91 -3.81
CA ALA A 340 -11.11 -8.05 -3.45
C ALA A 340 -10.18 -7.70 -2.30
N ILE A 341 -10.14 -8.58 -1.28
CA ILE A 341 -9.07 -8.64 -0.30
C ILE A 341 -8.04 -9.63 -0.82
N ASP A 342 -7.02 -9.13 -1.51
CA ASP A 342 -6.01 -9.92 -2.23
C ASP A 342 -5.06 -10.65 -1.28
N ALA A 343 -4.67 -9.99 -0.19
CA ALA A 343 -3.79 -10.56 0.82
C ALA A 343 -3.92 -9.82 2.15
N VAL A 344 -3.77 -10.57 3.24
CA VAL A 344 -3.62 -10.00 4.60
C VAL A 344 -2.30 -10.43 5.18
N GLU A 345 -1.41 -9.48 5.46
CA GLU A 345 -0.06 -9.75 5.91
C GLU A 345 0.20 -9.08 7.26
N THR A 346 0.56 -9.86 8.28
CA THR A 346 0.85 -9.31 9.61
C THR A 346 2.33 -9.16 9.86
N THR A 347 2.71 -8.30 10.81
CA THR A 347 4.06 -8.20 11.32
C THR A 347 4.42 -9.40 12.18
N PHE A 348 5.73 -9.65 12.37
CA PHE A 348 6.22 -10.71 13.25
C PHE A 348 5.66 -10.65 14.69
N ALA A 349 5.35 -9.44 15.17
CA ALA A 349 4.80 -9.23 16.50
C ALA A 349 3.34 -9.69 16.65
N PHE A 350 2.63 -9.87 15.55
CA PHE A 350 1.20 -10.18 15.51
C PHE A 350 0.90 -11.61 15.01
N ARG A 351 1.87 -12.51 15.17
CA ARG A 351 1.80 -13.93 14.78
C ARG A 351 1.91 -14.84 15.98
N ASP A 352 0.82 -15.45 16.40
CA ASP A 352 0.78 -16.38 17.54
C ASP A 352 1.68 -17.62 17.37
N HIS A 353 1.83 -18.14 16.16
CA HIS A 353 2.72 -19.26 15.85
C HIS A 353 4.23 -18.93 15.98
N GLN A 354 4.61 -17.65 16.10
CA GLN A 354 5.99 -17.21 16.28
C GLN A 354 6.23 -16.70 17.71
N ALA A 355 6.13 -17.60 18.69
CA ALA A 355 6.14 -17.28 20.12
C ALA A 355 7.29 -16.37 20.60
N SER A 356 8.47 -16.43 19.97
CA SER A 356 9.63 -15.59 20.33
C SER A 356 9.50 -14.11 19.95
N SER A 357 8.65 -13.80 18.97
CA SER A 357 8.47 -12.45 18.44
C SER A 357 7.08 -11.88 18.72
N ALA A 358 6.10 -12.76 18.97
CA ALA A 358 4.72 -12.40 19.28
C ALA A 358 4.62 -11.53 20.53
N LYS A 359 3.88 -10.42 20.43
CA LYS A 359 3.58 -9.55 21.57
C LYS A 359 2.21 -9.93 22.15
N SER A 360 2.20 -10.34 23.41
CA SER A 360 0.99 -10.83 24.09
C SER A 360 -0.20 -9.87 24.04
N HIS A 361 0.05 -8.57 24.20
CA HIS A 361 -1.00 -7.55 24.13
C HIS A 361 -1.61 -7.42 22.72
N LEU A 362 -0.85 -7.67 21.65
CA LEU A 362 -1.40 -7.67 20.29
C LEU A 362 -2.22 -8.94 20.06
N ILE A 363 -1.66 -10.11 20.40
CA ILE A 363 -2.31 -11.41 20.19
C ILE A 363 -3.64 -11.50 20.95
N LYS A 364 -3.73 -10.91 22.14
CA LYS A 364 -4.98 -10.86 22.92
C LYS A 364 -6.12 -10.13 22.18
N HIS A 365 -5.79 -9.17 21.33
CA HIS A 365 -6.75 -8.34 20.59
C HIS A 365 -6.84 -8.73 19.11
N LYS A 366 -6.32 -9.91 18.70
CA LYS A 366 -6.21 -10.26 17.28
C LYS A 366 -7.54 -10.30 16.54
N ASP A 367 -8.57 -10.85 17.17
CA ASP A 367 -9.90 -10.96 16.58
C ASP A 367 -10.53 -9.56 16.46
N GLU A 368 -10.43 -8.74 17.51
CA GLU A 368 -10.92 -7.36 17.51
C GLU A 368 -10.28 -6.53 16.39
N ILE A 369 -8.95 -6.58 16.25
CA ILE A 369 -8.20 -5.90 15.19
C ILE A 369 -8.64 -6.37 13.80
N PHE A 370 -8.78 -7.69 13.62
CA PHE A 370 -9.17 -8.26 12.33
C PHE A 370 -10.60 -7.85 11.95
N PHE A 371 -11.58 -8.03 12.83
CA PHE A 371 -12.96 -7.69 12.53
C PHE A 371 -13.17 -6.18 12.36
N LYS A 372 -12.46 -5.34 13.12
CA LYS A 372 -12.47 -3.89 12.87
C LYS A 372 -11.91 -3.52 11.50
N THR A 373 -10.93 -4.28 11.02
CA THR A 373 -10.40 -4.10 9.66
C THR A 373 -11.43 -4.50 8.60
N ILE A 374 -12.17 -5.59 8.83
CA ILE A 374 -13.28 -5.97 7.94
C ILE A 374 -14.37 -4.89 7.92
N GLU A 375 -14.78 -4.37 9.09
CA GLU A 375 -15.75 -3.25 9.16
C GLU A 375 -15.28 -2.01 8.39
N PHE A 376 -13.98 -1.69 8.45
CA PHE A 376 -13.40 -0.60 7.65
C PHE A 376 -13.52 -0.87 6.15
N ILE A 377 -13.23 -2.09 5.70
CA ILE A 377 -13.33 -2.50 4.29
C ILE A 377 -14.78 -2.50 3.82
N GLU A 378 -15.72 -2.92 4.66
CA GLU A 378 -17.16 -2.86 4.38
C GLU A 378 -17.64 -1.44 4.16
N LYS A 379 -17.26 -0.52 5.07
CA LYS A 379 -17.57 0.91 4.92
C LYS A 379 -16.96 1.48 3.63
N LEU A 380 -15.69 1.17 3.37
CA LEU A 380 -15.01 1.60 2.14
C LEU A 380 -15.76 1.10 0.90
N ALA A 381 -16.16 -0.16 0.87
CA ALA A 381 -16.93 -0.73 -0.24
C ALA A 381 -18.28 -0.02 -0.41
N ASP A 382 -18.98 0.32 0.68
CA ASP A 382 -20.23 1.08 0.62
C ASP A 382 -20.01 2.48 0.04
N ASP A 383 -18.97 3.19 0.49
CA ASP A 383 -18.60 4.52 -0.01
C ASP A 383 -18.22 4.46 -1.51
N MET A 384 -17.66 3.34 -1.98
CA MET A 384 -17.34 3.07 -3.38
C MET A 384 -18.53 2.58 -4.23
N ASN A 385 -19.71 2.38 -3.63
CA ASN A 385 -20.87 1.74 -4.26
C ASN A 385 -20.62 0.30 -4.74
N ILE A 386 -19.89 -0.49 -3.93
CA ILE A 386 -19.57 -1.90 -4.17
C ILE A 386 -20.28 -2.79 -3.13
N GLU A 387 -21.20 -3.63 -3.58
CA GLU A 387 -21.99 -4.49 -2.68
C GLU A 387 -21.21 -5.72 -2.18
N ASN A 388 -20.31 -6.26 -3.01
CA ASN A 388 -19.67 -7.56 -2.79
C ASN A 388 -18.22 -7.42 -2.33
N ILE A 389 -17.81 -8.23 -1.35
CA ILE A 389 -16.44 -8.27 -0.81
C ILE A 389 -15.99 -9.72 -0.71
N TYR A 390 -14.93 -10.06 -1.43
CA TYR A 390 -14.40 -11.41 -1.48
C TYR A 390 -12.91 -11.41 -1.14
N ALA A 391 -12.46 -12.34 -0.31
CA ALA A 391 -11.07 -12.43 0.10
C ALA A 391 -10.37 -13.63 -0.54
N GLU A 392 -9.23 -13.39 -1.20
CA GLU A 392 -8.28 -14.46 -1.46
C GLU A 392 -7.77 -14.95 -0.09
N LYS A 393 -7.76 -16.26 0.13
CA LYS A 393 -7.35 -16.86 1.42
C LYS A 393 -5.82 -16.80 1.64
N PHE A 394 -5.17 -15.77 1.11
CA PHE A 394 -3.73 -15.57 1.15
C PHE A 394 -3.33 -14.71 2.35
N SER A 395 -2.45 -15.29 3.18
CA SER A 395 -1.88 -14.61 4.34
C SER A 395 -0.61 -15.32 4.80
N ASN A 396 0.36 -14.57 5.30
CA ASN A 396 1.51 -15.10 6.06
C ASN A 396 1.16 -15.59 7.47
N THR A 397 -0.11 -15.44 7.89
CA THR A 397 -0.56 -15.68 9.26
C THR A 397 -1.62 -16.79 9.32
N PRO A 398 -1.33 -17.94 10.00
CA PRO A 398 -2.24 -19.08 10.06
C PRO A 398 -3.64 -18.74 10.58
N TRP A 399 -3.73 -18.02 11.71
CA TRP A 399 -5.02 -17.74 12.33
C TRP A 399 -5.96 -16.89 11.44
N ILE A 400 -5.42 -16.04 10.55
CA ILE A 400 -6.23 -15.33 9.56
C ILE A 400 -6.81 -16.29 8.52
N ARG A 401 -6.01 -17.25 8.06
CA ARG A 401 -6.48 -18.28 7.12
C ARG A 401 -7.53 -19.17 7.76
N ASP A 402 -7.39 -19.48 9.05
CA ASP A 402 -8.38 -20.24 9.81
C ASP A 402 -9.71 -19.48 9.88
N ILE A 403 -9.68 -18.16 10.15
CA ILE A 403 -10.86 -17.29 10.09
C ILE A 403 -11.47 -17.32 8.68
N TYR A 404 -10.68 -17.14 7.62
CA TYR A 404 -11.18 -17.27 6.24
C TYR A 404 -11.74 -18.64 5.89
N GLY A 405 -11.31 -19.70 6.59
CA GLY A 405 -11.87 -21.04 6.48
C GLY A 405 -13.31 -21.15 7.01
N THR A 406 -13.76 -20.21 7.83
CA THR A 406 -15.12 -20.19 8.39
C THR A 406 -16.16 -19.52 7.49
N TYR A 407 -15.73 -18.68 6.55
CA TYR A 407 -16.61 -18.03 5.58
C TYR A 407 -17.04 -19.00 4.47
N PRO A 408 -18.24 -18.81 3.87
CA PRO A 408 -18.63 -19.49 2.65
C PRO A 408 -17.58 -19.29 1.54
N GLU A 409 -17.43 -20.29 0.67
CA GLU A 409 -16.55 -20.19 -0.49
C GLU A 409 -17.33 -19.81 -1.75
N ILE A 410 -16.72 -18.96 -2.56
CA ILE A 410 -17.20 -18.58 -3.89
C ILE A 410 -16.08 -18.78 -4.91
N PHE A 411 -16.44 -19.19 -6.12
CA PHE A 411 -15.49 -19.61 -7.14
C PHE A 411 -15.68 -18.84 -8.45
N PHE A 412 -14.59 -18.38 -9.02
CA PHE A 412 -14.58 -17.67 -10.30
C PHE A 412 -13.56 -18.27 -11.24
N HIS A 413 -13.87 -18.34 -12.53
CA HIS A 413 -12.86 -18.66 -13.52
C HIS A 413 -12.05 -17.39 -13.83
N VAL A 414 -10.74 -17.49 -13.93
CA VAL A 414 -9.82 -16.36 -14.08
C VAL A 414 -10.12 -15.52 -15.32
N ASP A 415 -10.58 -16.14 -16.40
CA ASP A 415 -10.96 -15.46 -17.64
C ASP A 415 -12.18 -14.52 -17.48
N HIS A 416 -12.93 -14.63 -16.38
CA HIS A 416 -14.06 -13.76 -16.07
C HIS A 416 -13.72 -12.68 -15.04
N LEU A 417 -12.47 -12.66 -14.54
CA LEU A 417 -12.01 -11.68 -13.57
C LEU A 417 -11.11 -10.66 -14.26
N GLU A 418 -11.57 -9.42 -14.31
CA GLU A 418 -10.85 -8.31 -14.90
C GLU A 418 -10.48 -7.28 -13.84
N LYS A 419 -9.31 -6.68 -13.98
CA LYS A 419 -8.97 -5.49 -13.18
C LYS A 419 -9.61 -4.27 -13.82
N ILE A 420 -10.11 -3.36 -12.99
CA ILE A 420 -10.81 -2.15 -13.44
C ILE A 420 -9.92 -1.25 -14.31
N ASP A 421 -8.61 -1.23 -14.07
CA ASP A 421 -7.63 -0.67 -15.02
C ASP A 421 -6.79 -1.79 -15.63
N GLN A 422 -6.43 -1.63 -16.91
CA GLN A 422 -5.65 -2.64 -17.59
C GLN A 422 -4.17 -2.45 -17.27
N LEU A 423 -3.44 -3.55 -17.36
CA LEU A 423 -1.99 -3.55 -17.18
C LEU A 423 -1.26 -2.61 -18.17
N GLU A 424 -1.91 -2.34 -19.31
CA GLU A 424 -1.52 -1.32 -20.28
C GLU A 424 -1.39 0.08 -19.66
N ASP A 425 -2.31 0.46 -18.77
CA ASP A 425 -2.33 1.80 -18.19
C ASP A 425 -1.12 2.00 -17.26
N VAL A 426 -0.82 0.98 -16.46
CA VAL A 426 0.37 0.95 -15.60
C VAL A 426 1.65 0.93 -16.44
N PHE A 427 1.66 0.21 -17.56
CA PHE A 427 2.78 0.21 -18.50
C PHE A 427 3.01 1.60 -19.11
N SER A 428 1.95 2.24 -19.63
CA SER A 428 2.00 3.57 -20.23
C SER A 428 2.54 4.61 -19.24
N LEU A 429 2.05 4.61 -18.00
CA LEU A 429 2.59 5.49 -16.95
C LEU A 429 4.08 5.21 -16.67
N ALA A 430 4.45 3.94 -16.55
CA ALA A 430 5.84 3.56 -16.31
C ALA A 430 6.75 3.99 -17.48
N ASP A 431 6.28 3.87 -18.71
CA ASP A 431 6.99 4.24 -19.94
C ASP A 431 7.17 5.75 -20.07
N GLU A 432 6.12 6.53 -19.79
CA GLU A 432 6.17 8.00 -19.77
C GLU A 432 7.19 8.49 -18.73
N ILE A 433 7.16 7.91 -17.53
CA ILE A 433 8.12 8.21 -16.47
C ILE A 433 9.54 7.84 -16.92
N SER A 434 9.74 6.67 -17.53
CA SER A 434 11.04 6.20 -18.01
C SER A 434 11.62 7.15 -19.07
N THR A 435 10.79 7.53 -20.04
CA THR A 435 11.14 8.42 -21.15
C THR A 435 11.47 9.82 -20.64
N SER A 436 10.64 10.40 -19.76
CA SER A 436 10.88 11.72 -19.18
C SER A 436 12.16 11.81 -18.35
N MET A 437 12.64 10.69 -17.82
CA MET A 437 13.90 10.59 -17.08
C MET A 437 15.12 10.26 -17.95
N GLY A 438 14.94 10.07 -19.26
CA GLY A 438 16.04 9.74 -20.18
C GLY A 438 16.51 8.28 -20.10
N TYR A 439 15.72 7.37 -19.51
CA TYR A 439 16.02 5.92 -19.50
C TYR A 439 15.60 5.22 -20.81
N GLY A 440 14.89 5.93 -21.70
CA GLY A 440 14.29 5.38 -22.91
C GLY A 440 13.00 4.61 -22.61
N GLY A 441 12.41 4.03 -23.66
CA GLY A 441 11.17 3.26 -23.54
C GLY A 441 11.34 1.94 -22.77
N LEU A 442 10.30 1.55 -22.05
CA LEU A 442 10.12 0.24 -21.46
C LEU A 442 9.66 -0.77 -22.53
N GLU A 443 10.15 -1.99 -22.42
CA GLU A 443 9.75 -3.08 -23.35
C GLU A 443 8.53 -3.84 -22.82
N GLU A 444 8.51 -4.08 -21.51
CA GLU A 444 7.47 -4.85 -20.82
C GLU A 444 7.44 -4.52 -19.32
N ILE A 445 6.28 -4.76 -18.69
CA ILE A 445 6.09 -4.74 -17.25
C ILE A 445 5.26 -5.96 -16.81
N PHE A 446 5.60 -6.53 -15.66
CA PHE A 446 4.87 -7.65 -15.06
C PHE A 446 4.20 -7.21 -13.76
N MET A 447 3.04 -7.78 -13.42
CA MET A 447 2.30 -7.33 -12.23
C MET A 447 1.84 -8.41 -11.28
N GLU A 448 1.58 -9.63 -11.76
CA GLU A 448 1.02 -10.63 -10.89
C GLU A 448 1.57 -12.02 -11.22
N LEU A 449 1.77 -12.79 -10.16
CA LEU A 449 1.96 -14.23 -10.24
C LEU A 449 0.58 -14.85 -9.99
N GLN A 450 -0.05 -15.42 -11.01
CA GLN A 450 -1.29 -16.17 -10.87
C GLN A 450 -1.01 -17.46 -10.10
N MET A 451 -1.03 -17.37 -8.77
CA MET A 451 -0.80 -18.51 -7.90
C MET A 451 -1.95 -19.49 -8.01
N LYS A 452 -1.75 -20.60 -8.73
CA LYS A 452 -2.51 -21.82 -8.47
C LYS A 452 -2.06 -22.31 -7.10
N ASN A 453 -2.91 -22.16 -6.09
CA ASN A 453 -2.52 -22.40 -4.71
C ASN A 453 -2.40 -23.90 -4.42
N THR A 454 -1.31 -24.52 -4.87
CA THR A 454 -1.05 -25.96 -4.74
C THR A 454 -0.75 -26.39 -3.30
N CYS A 455 -0.43 -25.44 -2.41
CA CYS A 455 -0.06 -25.71 -1.03
C CYS A 455 -1.21 -25.56 -0.03
N LEU A 456 -2.28 -24.82 -0.37
CA LEU A 456 -3.35 -24.47 0.58
C LEU A 456 -4.70 -25.15 0.30
N SER A 457 -4.79 -26.00 -0.73
CA SER A 457 -5.98 -26.84 -0.96
C SER A 457 -5.59 -28.26 -1.37
N PRO A 458 -5.04 -29.07 -0.44
CA PRO A 458 -4.77 -30.48 -0.71
C PRO A 458 -6.09 -31.23 -0.88
N GLY A 459 -6.64 -31.24 -2.08
CA GLY A 459 -7.88 -31.96 -2.41
C GLY A 459 -8.55 -31.55 -3.73
N TYR A 460 -8.38 -30.30 -4.18
CA TYR A 460 -9.13 -29.74 -5.33
C TYR A 460 -8.30 -29.59 -6.61
N ILE A 461 -6.98 -29.82 -6.53
CA ILE A 461 -5.97 -29.39 -7.51
C ILE A 461 -6.17 -29.95 -8.93
N ASN A 462 -6.95 -31.02 -9.11
CA ASN A 462 -7.03 -31.73 -10.39
C ASN A 462 -8.36 -31.57 -11.16
N LYS A 463 -9.39 -30.91 -10.64
CA LYS A 463 -10.75 -30.99 -11.25
C LYS A 463 -11.22 -29.77 -12.05
N ALA A 464 -10.68 -28.57 -11.82
CA ALA A 464 -11.05 -27.38 -12.60
C ALA A 464 -9.87 -26.40 -12.78
N PRO A 465 -9.07 -26.53 -13.85
CA PRO A 465 -8.04 -25.55 -14.19
C PRO A 465 -8.66 -24.16 -14.38
N GLY A 466 -7.97 -23.11 -13.94
CA GLY A 466 -8.40 -21.73 -14.17
C GLY A 466 -9.45 -21.21 -13.19
N VAL A 467 -9.81 -21.96 -12.14
CA VAL A 467 -10.75 -21.50 -11.10
C VAL A 467 -9.99 -20.97 -9.88
N LYS A 468 -10.28 -19.74 -9.47
CA LYS A 468 -9.90 -19.13 -8.19
C LYS A 468 -11.02 -19.33 -7.15
N SER A 469 -10.65 -19.53 -5.90
CA SER A 469 -11.56 -19.60 -4.74
C SER A 469 -11.34 -18.40 -3.84
N PHE A 470 -12.43 -17.84 -3.35
CA PHE A 470 -12.44 -16.72 -2.42
C PHE A 470 -13.30 -17.08 -1.20
N ALA A 471 -12.94 -16.54 -0.04
CA ALA A 471 -13.86 -16.42 1.09
C ALA A 471 -14.87 -15.31 0.80
N LEU A 472 -16.16 -15.60 0.94
CA LEU A 472 -17.23 -14.63 0.82
C LEU A 472 -17.35 -13.87 2.14
N VAL A 473 -16.79 -12.66 2.20
CA VAL A 473 -16.89 -11.77 3.36
C VAL A 473 -18.26 -11.10 3.38
N ARG A 474 -18.69 -10.55 2.24
CA ARG A 474 -20.00 -9.92 2.05
C ARG A 474 -20.52 -10.16 0.63
N GLY A 475 -21.82 -10.43 0.49
CA GLY A 475 -22.48 -10.59 -0.81
C GLY A 475 -23.24 -11.91 -0.95
N ASP A 476 -23.47 -12.33 -2.19
CA ASP A 476 -24.22 -13.55 -2.52
C ASP A 476 -23.30 -14.66 -3.10
N ALA A 477 -23.35 -15.84 -2.50
CA ALA A 477 -22.62 -17.03 -2.97
C ALA A 477 -23.11 -17.51 -4.35
N GLY A 478 -24.36 -17.17 -4.71
CA GLY A 478 -24.97 -17.49 -5.99
C GLY A 478 -24.33 -16.80 -7.21
N HIS A 479 -23.45 -15.82 -6.99
CA HIS A 479 -22.69 -15.17 -8.06
C HIS A 479 -21.53 -16.03 -8.59
N GLY A 480 -21.07 -17.02 -7.83
CA GLY A 480 -19.94 -17.87 -8.23
C GLY A 480 -20.35 -19.12 -9.02
N ILE A 481 -19.34 -19.85 -9.48
CA ILE A 481 -19.52 -21.18 -10.08
C ILE A 481 -20.00 -22.16 -8.99
N PRO A 482 -21.11 -22.88 -9.20
CA PRO A 482 -21.58 -23.87 -8.23
C PRO A 482 -20.53 -24.96 -7.97
N MET A 483 -20.26 -25.23 -6.70
CA MET A 483 -19.26 -26.23 -6.26
C MET A 483 -19.45 -27.61 -6.91
N LYS A 484 -20.71 -28.05 -7.13
CA LYS A 484 -21.04 -29.28 -7.85
C LYS A 484 -20.40 -29.37 -9.24
N ARG A 485 -20.33 -28.25 -9.97
CA ARG A 485 -19.70 -28.19 -11.31
C ARG A 485 -18.16 -28.25 -11.25
N ILE A 486 -17.57 -27.80 -10.14
CA ILE A 486 -16.12 -27.81 -9.92
C ILE A 486 -15.65 -29.22 -9.51
N ILE A 487 -16.45 -29.92 -8.70
CA ILE A 487 -16.10 -31.24 -8.16
C ILE A 487 -16.61 -32.39 -9.06
N GLY A 488 -17.55 -32.09 -9.97
CA GLY A 488 -18.14 -33.06 -10.90
C GLY A 488 -19.05 -34.07 -10.21
N ILE A 489 -19.85 -33.63 -9.22
CA ILE A 489 -20.82 -34.47 -8.48
C ILE A 489 -22.24 -33.97 -8.72
#